data_AF-D3HMY2-F1
#
_entry.id   AF-D3HMY2-F1
#
_cell.length_a   1.000
_cell.length_b   1.000
_cell.length_c   1.000
_cell.angle_alpha   90.00
_cell.angle_beta   90.00
_cell.angle_gamma   90.00
#
_symmetry.space_group_name_H-M   'P 1'
#
loop_
_entity.id
_entity.type
_entity.pdbx_description
1 polymer ?
#
loop_
_entity_poly.entity_id
_entity_poly.type
_entity_poly.pdbx_seq_one_letter_code
_entity_poly.pdbx_strand_id
1 'polypeptide(L)'
;MPTLLREEVDIYVKPEIHDTGLDSKLAEVTVGDLHGNMIKLLYFLVRYGIANISSDDYDKLLKIYQTPLENIDKECLIQFNNILDRIVFQKGRMIRLLGDELADRGANDYFTLKLLEKLQLNKVPVEILLSNHSVEFIESYENEDRFHTTMVPYEGICHSIESLQRLVDKEVISREEVLELANVGYKPALRALSYSLNEDQSEITIYSHAGIGLETIEKLAKSLNVPYLDSSAKELAATIDNINRVFQGYATTNTVHTLYSRETMTAAYKCNREFVIESPIEFIMMNRNYEVLNRPVTHSSYHINFVHGHEISDLTKENIYNLDDDLGKSSDPILAPKNRGVYSAVMHIVPPSFAQKLLFDVSQSLQEESFESVDKLYESTYTPRFSLFRPESILVAEEDLVSPKKTSDNVEKLYEPILSPRFSLFKPKSILVPEVDLLTWKKLFGNDSAF
;
A
#
# COMPACT_ATOMS: atom_id res chain seq x y z
N MET A 1 -10.44 -19.89 8.65
CA MET A 1 -11.02 -18.98 9.64
C MET A 1 -10.01 -17.93 10.08
N PRO A 2 -10.36 -16.63 9.95
CA PRO A 2 -9.62 -15.53 10.56
C PRO A 2 -9.51 -15.72 12.08
N THR A 3 -8.36 -15.39 12.65
CA THR A 3 -8.19 -15.26 14.10
C THR A 3 -8.02 -13.79 14.45
N LEU A 4 -8.99 -13.22 15.17
CA LEU A 4 -8.88 -11.86 15.71
C LEU A 4 -8.00 -11.88 16.96
N LEU A 5 -6.95 -11.06 16.96
CA LEU A 5 -6.08 -10.80 18.09
C LEU A 5 -6.35 -9.40 18.61
N ARG A 6 -6.51 -9.29 19.93
CA ARG A 6 -6.65 -8.02 20.64
C ARG A 6 -5.87 -8.06 21.93
N GLU A 7 -5.02 -7.06 22.14
CA GLU A 7 -4.18 -6.96 23.32
C GLU A 7 -3.88 -5.48 23.61
N GLU A 8 -3.76 -5.15 24.89
CA GLU A 8 -3.29 -3.84 25.35
C GLU A 8 -1.77 -3.79 25.23
N VAL A 9 -1.25 -2.79 24.50
CA VAL A 9 0.18 -2.68 24.21
C VAL A 9 0.72 -1.29 24.49
N ASP A 10 2.05 -1.19 24.53
CA ASP A 10 2.80 0.05 24.46
C ASP A 10 3.73 -0.05 23.24
N ILE A 11 3.42 0.66 22.16
CA ILE A 11 4.22 0.60 20.93
C ILE A 11 5.59 1.26 21.08
N TYR A 12 5.88 1.90 22.21
CA TYR A 12 7.21 2.45 22.51
C TYR A 12 8.08 1.48 23.30
N VAL A 13 7.57 0.30 23.64
CA VAL A 13 8.34 -0.79 24.21
C VAL A 13 8.45 -1.88 23.16
N LYS A 14 9.68 -2.34 22.89
CA LYS A 14 9.90 -3.46 21.98
C LYS A 14 9.05 -4.66 22.43
N PRO A 15 8.20 -5.23 21.56
CA PRO A 15 7.38 -6.36 21.95
C PRO A 15 8.20 -7.65 22.05
N GLU A 16 7.70 -8.58 22.86
CA GLU A 16 8.04 -9.98 22.69
C GLU A 16 7.36 -10.52 21.42
N ILE A 17 8.00 -11.48 20.75
CA ILE A 17 7.36 -12.16 19.62
C ILE A 17 6.14 -12.91 20.17
N HIS A 18 4.98 -12.70 19.56
CA HIS A 18 3.78 -13.44 19.88
C HIS A 18 4.01 -14.89 19.47
N ASP A 19 4.05 -15.80 20.44
CA ASP A 19 3.99 -17.23 20.17
C ASP A 19 2.58 -17.53 19.65
N THR A 20 2.46 -17.49 18.33
CA THR A 20 1.21 -17.76 17.62
C THR A 20 1.01 -19.27 17.41
N GLY A 21 1.95 -20.12 17.85
CA GLY A 21 2.00 -21.53 17.45
C GLY A 21 2.19 -21.70 15.93
N LEU A 22 2.67 -20.65 15.24
CA LEU A 22 2.92 -20.61 13.80
C LEU A 22 4.40 -20.74 13.45
N ASP A 23 5.22 -21.12 14.42
CA ASP A 23 6.58 -21.55 14.11
C ASP A 23 6.48 -22.67 13.07
N SER A 24 7.08 -22.45 11.90
CA SER A 24 6.99 -23.24 10.65
C SER A 24 5.77 -23.06 9.73
N LYS A 25 4.73 -22.31 10.11
CA LYS A 25 3.56 -22.09 9.25
C LYS A 25 3.63 -20.75 8.52
N LEU A 26 3.18 -20.79 7.28
CA LEU A 26 2.96 -19.61 6.48
C LEU A 26 1.74 -18.84 7.01
N ALA A 27 1.87 -17.52 7.14
CA ALA A 27 0.82 -16.70 7.74
C ALA A 27 0.68 -15.33 7.06
N GLU A 28 -0.56 -14.87 6.98
CA GLU A 28 -0.92 -13.49 6.64
C GLU A 28 -1.34 -12.79 7.93
N VAL A 29 -0.73 -11.63 8.19
CA VAL A 29 -1.08 -10.76 9.31
C VAL A 29 -1.65 -9.48 8.73
N THR A 30 -2.89 -9.17 9.10
CA THR A 30 -3.54 -7.92 8.74
C THR A 30 -3.62 -7.02 9.96
N VAL A 31 -3.12 -5.80 9.83
CA VAL A 31 -3.16 -4.76 10.88
C VAL A 31 -4.08 -3.63 10.44
N GLY A 32 -4.78 -3.03 11.40
CA GLY A 32 -5.61 -1.85 11.16
C GLY A 32 -4.81 -0.61 10.76
N ASP A 33 -5.47 0.54 10.83
CA ASP A 33 -4.91 1.82 10.40
C ASP A 33 -3.59 2.14 11.11
N LEU A 34 -2.59 2.55 10.33
CA LEU A 34 -1.24 2.83 10.85
C LEU A 34 -1.05 4.26 11.37
N HIS A 35 -1.92 5.20 10.99
CA HIS A 35 -1.85 6.62 11.37
C HIS A 35 -0.50 7.28 11.05
N GLY A 36 0.14 6.89 9.95
CA GLY A 36 1.46 7.41 9.56
C GLY A 36 2.59 7.01 10.52
N ASN A 37 2.35 6.04 11.41
CA ASN A 37 3.24 5.73 12.53
C ASN A 37 4.18 4.56 12.21
N MET A 38 5.40 4.88 11.77
CA MET A 38 6.45 3.89 11.51
C MET A 38 6.77 3.00 12.72
N ILE A 39 6.74 3.53 13.95
CA ILE A 39 7.01 2.73 15.15
C ILE A 39 5.89 1.71 15.40
N LYS A 40 4.62 2.08 15.13
CA LYS A 40 3.49 1.14 15.15
C LYS A 40 3.70 0.02 14.12
N LEU A 41 4.12 0.34 12.90
CA LEU A 41 4.45 -0.67 11.88
C LEU A 41 5.60 -1.58 12.34
N LEU A 42 6.71 -1.01 12.83
CA LEU A 42 7.83 -1.79 13.34
C LEU A 42 7.44 -2.68 14.52
N TYR A 43 6.62 -2.18 15.44
CA TYR A 43 6.06 -2.94 16.55
C TYR A 43 5.35 -4.19 16.03
N PHE A 44 4.45 -4.06 15.05
CA PHE A 44 3.75 -5.20 14.47
C PHE A 44 4.69 -6.19 13.77
N LEU A 45 5.66 -5.69 13.02
CA LEU A 45 6.65 -6.56 12.37
C LEU A 45 7.42 -7.40 13.39
N VAL A 46 7.81 -6.82 14.53
CA VAL A 46 8.51 -7.55 15.61
C VAL A 46 7.55 -8.49 16.35
N ARG A 47 6.36 -8.01 16.74
CA ARG A 47 5.35 -8.79 17.47
C ARG A 47 4.97 -10.04 16.70
N TYR A 48 4.84 -9.95 15.38
CA TYR A 48 4.50 -11.09 14.53
C TYR A 48 5.70 -11.81 13.94
N GLY A 49 6.90 -11.57 14.48
CA GLY A 49 8.15 -12.23 14.08
C GLY A 49 8.48 -12.12 12.59
N ILE A 50 8.00 -11.07 11.93
CA ILE A 50 8.37 -10.69 10.56
C ILE A 50 9.73 -9.99 10.58
N ALA A 51 10.00 -9.22 11.63
CA ALA A 51 11.27 -8.55 11.86
C ALA A 51 11.88 -8.95 13.21
N ASN A 52 13.21 -8.98 13.27
CA ASN A 52 13.98 -9.08 14.50
C ASN A 52 14.95 -7.91 14.59
N ILE A 53 14.91 -7.21 15.72
CA ILE A 53 15.71 -6.03 16.02
C ILE A 53 16.18 -6.11 17.48
N SER A 54 17.37 -5.62 17.79
CA SER A 54 17.84 -5.54 19.18
C SER A 54 17.02 -4.52 19.97
N SER A 55 16.91 -4.68 21.30
CA SER A 55 16.18 -3.69 22.12
C SER A 55 16.85 -2.32 22.08
N ASP A 56 18.19 -2.27 22.07
CA ASP A 56 18.96 -1.03 21.95
C ASP A 56 18.70 -0.32 20.61
N ASP A 57 18.63 -1.06 19.50
CA ASP A 57 18.30 -0.48 18.19
C ASP A 57 16.84 -0.01 18.11
N TYR A 58 15.90 -0.72 18.72
CA TYR A 58 14.50 -0.30 18.83
C TYR A 58 14.37 1.03 19.59
N ASP A 59 15.04 1.14 20.75
CA ASP A 59 15.06 2.35 21.57
C ASP A 59 15.71 3.53 20.83
N LYS A 60 16.75 3.27 20.02
CA LYS A 60 17.40 4.30 19.19
C LYS A 60 16.49 4.77 18.05
N LEU A 61 15.79 3.86 17.37
CA LEU A 61 14.80 4.24 16.35
C LEU A 61 13.68 5.07 16.95
N LEU A 62 13.19 4.69 18.13
CA LEU A 62 12.18 5.46 18.84
C LEU A 62 12.67 6.89 19.15
N LYS A 63 13.90 7.04 19.64
CA LYS A 63 14.49 8.36 19.89
C LYS A 63 14.59 9.20 18.62
N ILE A 64 15.00 8.60 17.50
CA ILE A 64 15.03 9.28 16.19
C ILE A 64 13.62 9.70 15.78
N TYR A 65 12.65 8.79 15.88
CA TYR A 65 11.25 9.06 15.53
C TYR A 65 10.64 10.20 16.35
N GLN A 66 11.02 10.31 17.63
CA GLN A 66 10.58 11.37 18.54
C GLN A 66 11.42 12.66 18.44
N THR A 67 12.51 12.66 17.65
CA THR A 67 13.37 13.84 17.53
C THR A 67 12.62 14.95 16.79
N PRO A 68 12.57 16.18 17.35
CA PRO A 68 11.93 17.29 16.67
C PRO A 68 12.50 17.52 15.27
N LEU A 69 11.64 17.80 14.30
CA LEU A 69 11.99 17.84 12.88
C LEU A 69 13.09 18.86 12.53
N GLU A 70 13.18 19.96 13.26
CA GLU A 70 14.27 20.94 13.16
C GLU A 70 15.65 20.30 13.40
N ASN A 71 15.71 19.30 14.28
CA ASN A 71 16.92 18.59 14.69
C ASN A 71 17.19 17.33 13.86
N ILE A 72 16.34 16.99 12.89
CA ILE A 72 16.61 15.93 11.91
C ILE A 72 17.53 16.48 10.82
N ASP A 73 18.77 15.98 10.79
CA ASP A 73 19.81 16.28 9.80
C ASP A 73 20.26 15.00 9.07
N LYS A 74 21.29 15.11 8.21
CA LYS A 74 21.79 13.99 7.41
C LYS A 74 22.42 12.92 8.29
N GLU A 75 23.15 13.30 9.32
CA GLU A 75 23.76 12.42 10.29
C GLU A 75 22.70 11.59 11.04
N CYS A 76 21.58 12.22 11.42
CA CYS A 76 20.43 11.54 12.00
C CYS A 76 19.86 10.48 11.05
N LEU A 77 19.66 10.81 9.76
CA LEU A 77 19.17 9.84 8.78
C LEU A 77 20.18 8.72 8.46
N ILE A 78 21.49 9.00 8.52
CA ILE A 78 22.53 7.98 8.41
C ILE A 78 22.42 7.00 9.59
N GLN A 79 22.23 7.49 10.81
CA GLN A 79 22.03 6.63 11.98
C GLN A 79 20.76 5.79 11.84
N PHE A 80 19.66 6.41 11.42
CA PHE A 80 18.39 5.73 11.14
C PHE A 80 18.58 4.57 10.14
N ASN A 81 19.19 4.84 8.98
CA ASN A 81 19.44 3.85 7.94
C ASN A 81 20.36 2.72 8.43
N ASN A 82 21.43 3.06 9.17
CA ASN A 82 22.33 2.06 9.76
C ASN A 82 21.61 1.12 10.75
N ILE A 83 20.59 1.61 11.46
CA ILE A 83 19.78 0.75 12.34
C ILE A 83 18.85 -0.13 11.50
N LEU A 84 18.18 0.43 10.49
CA LEU A 84 17.32 -0.35 9.58
C LEU A 84 18.09 -1.49 8.90
N ASP A 85 19.35 -1.27 8.52
CA ASP A 85 20.22 -2.28 7.91
C ASP A 85 20.53 -3.47 8.85
N ARG A 86 20.39 -3.29 10.16
CA ARG A 86 20.58 -4.37 11.15
C ARG A 86 19.31 -5.16 11.44
N ILE A 87 18.15 -4.74 10.94
CA ILE A 87 16.91 -5.48 11.11
C ILE A 87 16.97 -6.75 10.27
N VAL A 88 16.72 -7.88 10.90
CA VAL A 88 16.65 -9.18 10.22
C VAL A 88 15.21 -9.52 9.93
N PHE A 89 14.85 -9.66 8.66
CA PHE A 89 13.51 -10.04 8.25
C PHE A 89 13.39 -11.55 8.06
N GLN A 90 12.28 -12.12 8.55
CA GLN A 90 11.95 -13.53 8.40
C GLN A 90 11.05 -13.74 7.19
N LYS A 91 11.29 -14.83 6.46
CA LYS A 91 10.47 -15.21 5.29
C LYS A 91 9.25 -16.03 5.70
N GLY A 92 8.29 -16.11 4.78
CA GLY A 92 7.10 -16.97 4.94
C GLY A 92 5.94 -16.31 5.71
N ARG A 93 6.04 -15.02 6.02
CA ARG A 93 4.96 -14.22 6.60
C ARG A 93 4.71 -13.00 5.73
N MET A 94 3.44 -12.73 5.45
CA MET A 94 3.00 -11.51 4.77
C MET A 94 2.40 -10.55 5.79
N ILE A 95 2.60 -9.26 5.55
CA ILE A 95 1.88 -8.21 6.25
C ILE A 95 0.92 -7.49 5.30
N ARG A 96 -0.30 -7.26 5.75
CA ARG A 96 -1.32 -6.45 5.08
C ARG A 96 -1.65 -5.25 5.94
N LEU A 97 -1.50 -4.07 5.36
CA LEU A 97 -1.83 -2.78 5.98
C LEU A 97 -3.19 -2.36 5.45
N LEU A 98 -4.17 -2.15 6.35
CA LEU A 98 -5.51 -1.72 5.92
C LEU A 98 -5.56 -0.25 5.47
N GLY A 99 -4.47 0.51 5.62
CA GLY A 99 -4.36 1.86 5.12
C GLY A 99 -3.76 2.83 6.14
N ASP A 100 -3.81 4.11 5.80
CA ASP A 100 -3.36 5.24 6.62
C ASP A 100 -1.90 5.09 7.07
N GLU A 101 -1.08 4.49 6.21
CA GLU A 101 0.35 4.28 6.42
C GLU A 101 1.19 5.52 6.14
N LEU A 102 0.68 6.45 5.32
CA LEU A 102 1.30 7.72 4.95
C LEU A 102 0.30 8.87 5.06
N ALA A 103 0.79 10.11 5.00
CA ALA A 103 0.00 11.35 5.01
C ALA A 103 -1.01 11.48 6.17
N ASP A 104 -0.65 10.98 7.35
CA ASP A 104 -1.49 10.97 8.55
C ASP A 104 -0.74 11.63 9.74
N ARG A 105 -1.06 11.29 10.98
CA ARG A 105 -0.69 11.97 12.23
C ARG A 105 0.72 11.65 12.71
N GLY A 106 1.36 10.62 12.16
CA GLY A 106 2.69 10.19 12.56
C GLY A 106 3.78 11.24 12.31
N ALA A 107 4.99 10.93 12.78
CA ALA A 107 6.08 11.91 12.79
C ALA A 107 6.57 12.31 11.39
N ASN A 108 6.81 11.35 10.48
CA ASN A 108 7.37 11.62 9.16
C ASN A 108 7.20 10.43 8.21
N ASP A 109 6.64 10.66 7.03
CA ASP A 109 6.42 9.63 6.00
C ASP A 109 7.72 9.02 5.45
N TYR A 110 8.84 9.76 5.49
CA TYR A 110 10.14 9.24 5.08
C TYR A 110 10.50 7.96 5.84
N PHE A 111 10.23 7.92 7.15
CA PHE A 111 10.56 6.77 7.97
C PHE A 111 9.74 5.54 7.60
N THR A 112 8.44 5.71 7.34
CA THR A 112 7.57 4.61 6.89
C THR A 112 8.02 4.11 5.51
N LEU A 113 8.27 5.01 4.56
CA LEU A 113 8.74 4.66 3.22
C LEU A 113 10.06 3.87 3.23
N LYS A 114 11.03 4.27 4.08
CA LYS A 114 12.28 3.52 4.24
C LYS A 114 12.06 2.12 4.81
N LEU A 115 11.14 1.95 5.76
CA LEU A 115 10.81 0.63 6.30
C LEU A 115 10.12 -0.25 5.25
N LEU A 116 9.20 0.31 4.45
CA LEU A 116 8.55 -0.38 3.34
C LEU A 116 9.55 -0.80 2.26
N GLU A 117 10.48 0.08 1.88
CA GLU A 117 11.60 -0.27 0.98
C GLU A 117 12.39 -1.46 1.53
N LYS A 118 12.74 -1.45 2.83
CA LYS A 118 13.47 -2.58 3.44
C LYS A 118 12.71 -3.89 3.41
N LEU A 119 11.38 -3.86 3.60
CA LEU A 119 10.55 -5.06 3.47
C LEU A 119 10.62 -5.62 2.05
N GLN A 120 10.45 -4.77 1.02
CA GLN A 120 10.52 -5.18 -0.38
C GLN A 120 11.89 -5.72 -0.77
N LEU A 121 12.97 -5.02 -0.41
CA LEU A 121 14.35 -5.45 -0.68
C LEU A 121 14.69 -6.80 -0.02
N ASN A 122 14.05 -7.13 1.11
CA ASN A 122 14.19 -8.41 1.79
C ASN A 122 13.15 -9.46 1.36
N LYS A 123 12.34 -9.15 0.34
CA LYS A 123 11.29 -10.02 -0.21
C LYS A 123 10.26 -10.45 0.84
N VAL A 124 9.93 -9.55 1.76
CA VAL A 124 8.77 -9.72 2.64
C VAL A 124 7.53 -9.34 1.84
N PRO A 125 6.54 -10.23 1.68
CA PRO A 125 5.30 -9.86 1.00
C PRO A 125 4.56 -8.79 1.81
N VAL A 126 4.21 -7.70 1.13
CA VAL A 126 3.46 -6.57 1.70
C VAL A 126 2.28 -6.26 0.80
N GLU A 127 1.10 -6.07 1.39
CA GLU A 127 -0.06 -5.47 0.75
C GLU A 127 -0.47 -4.20 1.51
N ILE A 128 -0.78 -3.13 0.79
CA ILE A 128 -1.24 -1.86 1.33
C ILE A 128 -2.57 -1.55 0.67
N LEU A 129 -3.65 -1.51 1.44
CA LEU A 129 -4.96 -1.16 0.91
C LEU A 129 -5.09 0.34 0.74
N LEU A 130 -5.66 0.75 -0.39
CA LEU A 130 -5.90 2.15 -0.70
C LEU A 130 -6.80 2.79 0.36
N SER A 131 -6.31 3.85 1.02
CA SER A 131 -7.06 4.66 1.97
C SER A 131 -7.21 6.11 1.54
N ASN A 132 -8.02 6.87 2.28
CA ASN A 132 -8.17 8.30 2.05
C ASN A 132 -6.88 9.09 2.34
N HIS A 133 -6.02 8.60 3.24
CA HIS A 133 -4.70 9.20 3.45
C HIS A 133 -3.68 8.71 2.41
N SER A 134 -3.75 7.44 1.96
CA SER A 134 -2.89 6.94 0.87
C SER A 134 -2.99 7.81 -0.39
N VAL A 135 -4.20 8.24 -0.77
CA VAL A 135 -4.40 9.07 -1.99
C VAL A 135 -3.78 10.47 -1.88
N GLU A 136 -3.62 11.03 -0.68
CA GLU A 136 -2.92 12.31 -0.51
C GLU A 136 -1.43 12.22 -0.87
N PHE A 137 -0.78 11.15 -0.42
CA PHE A 137 0.60 10.87 -0.79
C PHE A 137 0.72 10.52 -2.28
N ILE A 138 -0.23 9.74 -2.80
CA ILE A 138 -0.26 9.35 -4.22
C ILE A 138 -0.36 10.59 -5.12
N GLU A 139 -1.35 11.42 -4.89
CA GLU A 139 -1.57 12.63 -5.70
C GLU A 139 -0.37 13.59 -5.63
N SER A 140 0.23 13.72 -4.45
CA SER A 140 1.45 14.50 -4.23
C SER A 140 2.63 14.08 -5.11
N TYR A 141 2.78 12.78 -5.39
CA TYR A 141 3.87 12.30 -6.25
C TYR A 141 3.48 12.19 -7.73
N GLU A 142 2.18 12.04 -8.05
CA GLU A 142 1.70 11.91 -9.42
C GLU A 142 1.49 13.25 -10.12
N ASN A 143 0.96 14.25 -9.41
CA ASN A 143 0.38 15.43 -10.03
C ASN A 143 0.73 16.77 -9.36
N GLU A 144 1.54 16.76 -8.30
CA GLU A 144 1.94 17.97 -7.58
C GLU A 144 3.46 18.15 -7.56
N ASP A 145 3.93 19.37 -7.32
CA ASP A 145 5.36 19.69 -7.20
C ASP A 145 5.89 19.48 -5.76
N ARG A 146 4.98 19.35 -4.79
CA ARG A 146 5.29 19.25 -3.36
C ARG A 146 4.50 18.10 -2.75
N PHE A 147 5.01 17.53 -1.66
CA PHE A 147 4.27 16.61 -0.81
C PHE A 147 3.39 17.42 0.15
N HIS A 148 2.08 17.33 0.00
CA HIS A 148 1.10 17.98 0.88
C HIS A 148 -0.28 17.33 0.69
N THR A 149 -1.22 17.64 1.58
CA THR A 149 -2.60 17.20 1.40
C THR A 149 -3.41 18.19 0.57
N THR A 150 -4.39 17.66 -0.15
CA THR A 150 -5.28 18.40 -1.06
C THR A 150 -6.76 18.22 -0.72
N MET A 151 -7.17 17.08 -0.13
CA MET A 151 -8.57 16.73 0.11
C MET A 151 -8.90 16.65 1.61
N VAL A 152 -8.00 16.07 2.41
CA VAL A 152 -8.11 15.92 3.85
C VAL A 152 -7.68 17.23 4.52
N PRO A 153 -8.54 17.81 5.38
CA PRO A 153 -8.26 19.13 5.96
C PRO A 153 -7.03 19.12 6.86
N TYR A 154 -6.24 20.18 6.74
CA TYR A 154 -5.03 20.42 7.53
C TYR A 154 -5.37 20.82 8.97
N GLU A 155 -5.87 19.90 9.78
CA GLU A 155 -6.18 20.12 11.20
C GLU A 155 -5.27 19.27 12.11
N GLY A 156 -4.00 19.13 11.73
CA GLY A 156 -3.03 18.30 12.45
C GLY A 156 -3.21 16.79 12.24
N ILE A 157 -4.03 16.40 11.26
CA ILE A 157 -4.33 15.00 10.92
C ILE A 157 -3.44 14.43 9.81
N CYS A 158 -2.56 15.24 9.21
CA CYS A 158 -1.66 14.87 8.12
C CYS A 158 -0.23 15.37 8.36
N HIS A 159 0.24 15.28 9.61
CA HIS A 159 1.56 15.76 10.01
C HIS A 159 2.72 15.07 9.29
N SER A 160 2.60 13.78 8.98
CA SER A 160 3.72 12.97 8.51
C SER A 160 4.20 13.35 7.10
N ILE A 161 3.28 13.70 6.19
CA ILE A 161 3.62 14.14 4.82
C ILE A 161 4.24 15.54 4.80
N GLU A 162 3.82 16.42 5.69
CA GLU A 162 4.40 17.76 5.83
C GLU A 162 5.81 17.70 6.40
N SER A 163 6.01 16.83 7.38
CA SER A 163 7.33 16.56 7.92
C SER A 163 8.28 16.00 6.85
N LEU A 164 7.77 15.15 5.96
CA LEU A 164 8.50 14.70 4.77
C LEU A 164 8.87 15.87 3.84
N GLN A 165 7.90 16.71 3.48
CA GLN A 165 8.16 17.89 2.63
C GLN A 165 9.18 18.84 3.25
N ARG A 166 9.15 19.04 4.57
CA ARG A 166 10.13 19.85 5.28
C ARG A 166 11.54 19.27 5.24
N LEU A 167 11.72 17.95 5.18
CA LEU A 167 13.05 17.35 4.95
C LEU A 167 13.57 17.66 3.55
N VAL A 168 12.68 17.67 2.55
CA VAL A 168 12.99 18.06 1.16
C VAL A 168 13.37 19.55 1.11
N ASP A 169 12.57 20.43 1.73
CA ASP A 169 12.83 21.88 1.78
C ASP A 169 14.17 22.21 2.49
N LYS A 170 14.59 21.39 3.46
CA LYS A 170 15.89 21.52 4.16
C LYS A 170 17.07 20.90 3.39
N GLU A 171 16.84 20.30 2.21
CA GLU A 171 17.84 19.56 1.44
C GLU A 171 18.53 18.43 2.23
N VAL A 172 17.82 17.88 3.22
CA VAL A 172 18.28 16.71 3.99
C VAL A 172 18.12 15.46 3.14
N ILE A 173 17.01 15.39 2.38
CA ILE A 173 16.70 14.40 1.35
C ILE A 173 16.26 15.14 0.07
N SER A 174 16.23 14.45 -1.07
CA SER A 174 15.70 15.01 -2.32
C SER A 174 14.31 14.48 -2.64
N ARG A 175 13.55 15.16 -3.51
CA ARG A 175 12.26 14.66 -3.99
C ARG A 175 12.43 13.35 -4.75
N GLU A 176 13.45 13.24 -5.58
CA GLU A 176 13.76 12.05 -6.38
C GLU A 176 14.03 10.83 -5.49
N GLU A 177 14.70 11.01 -4.35
CA GLU A 177 14.86 9.94 -3.36
C GLU A 177 13.51 9.43 -2.88
N VAL A 178 12.56 10.33 -2.55
CA VAL A 178 11.22 9.94 -2.10
C VAL A 178 10.44 9.21 -3.21
N LEU A 179 10.54 9.69 -4.47
CA LEU A 179 9.92 9.02 -5.62
C LEU A 179 10.48 7.61 -5.82
N GLU A 180 11.78 7.42 -5.63
CA GLU A 180 12.40 6.09 -5.70
C GLU A 180 11.91 5.18 -4.57
N LEU A 181 11.80 5.69 -3.34
CA LEU A 181 11.21 4.95 -2.23
C LEU A 181 9.77 4.54 -2.53
N ALA A 182 8.98 5.42 -3.14
CA ALA A 182 7.61 5.09 -3.55
C ALA A 182 7.59 4.00 -4.63
N ASN A 183 8.45 4.08 -5.64
CA ASN A 183 8.55 3.11 -6.72
C ASN A 183 8.97 1.71 -6.22
N VAL A 184 9.92 1.65 -5.28
CA VAL A 184 10.45 0.39 -4.76
C VAL A 184 9.57 -0.19 -3.65
N GLY A 185 9.25 0.63 -2.65
CA GLY A 185 8.64 0.19 -1.40
C GLY A 185 7.11 0.18 -1.39
N TYR A 186 6.49 1.13 -2.10
CA TYR A 186 5.08 1.48 -1.89
C TYR A 186 4.16 1.03 -3.02
N LYS A 187 4.37 1.55 -4.24
CA LYS A 187 3.49 1.27 -5.41
C LYS A 187 3.27 -0.23 -5.67
N PRO A 188 4.30 -1.09 -5.62
CA PRO A 188 4.10 -2.51 -5.89
C PRO A 188 3.23 -3.22 -4.85
N ALA A 189 3.14 -2.68 -3.63
CA ALA A 189 2.34 -3.22 -2.54
C ALA A 189 0.88 -2.74 -2.57
N LEU A 190 0.55 -1.67 -3.31
CA LEU A 190 -0.79 -1.08 -3.33
C LEU A 190 -1.86 -2.05 -3.84
N ARG A 191 -3.03 -2.08 -3.22
CA ARG A 191 -4.20 -2.85 -3.65
C ARG A 191 -5.45 -2.02 -3.44
N ALA A 192 -6.44 -2.15 -4.33
CA ALA A 192 -7.75 -1.55 -4.09
C ALA A 192 -8.50 -2.33 -2.99
N LEU A 193 -8.45 -3.66 -3.08
CA LEU A 193 -9.04 -4.61 -2.12
C LEU A 193 -8.09 -5.80 -1.96
N SER A 194 -8.23 -6.59 -0.91
CA SER A 194 -7.53 -7.88 -0.82
C SER A 194 -8.42 -8.99 -0.32
N TYR A 195 -7.91 -10.23 -0.35
CA TYR A 195 -8.58 -11.39 0.19
C TYR A 195 -7.62 -12.49 0.66
N SER A 196 -8.14 -13.36 1.53
CA SER A 196 -7.57 -14.66 1.88
C SER A 196 -8.61 -15.75 1.62
N LEU A 197 -8.19 -16.91 1.12
CA LEU A 197 -9.02 -18.11 1.00
C LEU A 197 -8.61 -19.13 2.07
N ASN A 198 -9.56 -19.93 2.54
CA ASN A 198 -9.25 -21.13 3.31
C ASN A 198 -8.75 -22.27 2.39
N GLU A 199 -8.36 -23.40 2.98
CA GLU A 199 -7.72 -24.52 2.28
C GLU A 199 -8.59 -25.15 1.18
N ASP A 200 -9.88 -25.37 1.45
CA ASP A 200 -10.83 -25.96 0.50
C ASP A 200 -11.55 -24.92 -0.38
N GLN A 201 -11.21 -23.64 -0.22
CA GLN A 201 -11.81 -22.51 -0.93
C GLN A 201 -13.33 -22.39 -0.72
N SER A 202 -13.86 -22.87 0.40
CA SER A 202 -15.26 -22.68 0.81
C SER A 202 -15.47 -21.41 1.65
N GLU A 203 -14.41 -20.68 1.99
CA GLU A 203 -14.44 -19.45 2.77
C GLU A 203 -13.50 -18.40 2.15
N ILE A 204 -13.99 -17.17 2.02
CA ILE A 204 -13.20 -15.99 1.66
C ILE A 204 -13.26 -14.96 2.78
N THR A 205 -12.14 -14.31 3.06
CA THR A 205 -12.07 -13.13 3.92
C THR A 205 -11.61 -11.96 3.07
N ILE A 206 -12.42 -10.91 3.02
CA ILE A 206 -12.20 -9.73 2.20
C ILE A 206 -11.66 -8.61 3.08
N TYR A 207 -10.67 -7.89 2.57
CA TYR A 207 -10.03 -6.78 3.25
C TYR A 207 -10.19 -5.49 2.44
N SER A 208 -10.57 -4.42 3.13
CA SER A 208 -10.70 -3.06 2.60
C SER A 208 -10.27 -2.06 3.65
N HIS A 209 -10.00 -0.81 3.25
CA HIS A 209 -9.71 0.25 4.22
C HIS A 209 -10.97 0.62 5.01
N ALA A 210 -11.99 1.16 4.34
CA ALA A 210 -13.30 1.39 4.94
C ALA A 210 -14.19 0.14 4.86
N GLY A 211 -15.26 0.07 5.67
CA GLY A 211 -16.21 -1.05 5.62
C GLY A 211 -17.01 -1.08 4.31
N ILE A 212 -17.09 -2.24 3.66
CA ILE A 212 -17.76 -2.42 2.35
C ILE A 212 -18.65 -3.67 2.32
N GLY A 213 -19.50 -3.77 1.30
CA GLY A 213 -20.31 -4.95 1.00
C GLY A 213 -20.00 -5.54 -0.39
N LEU A 214 -20.66 -6.65 -0.74
CA LEU A 214 -20.51 -7.29 -2.07
C LEU A 214 -20.88 -6.35 -3.22
N GLU A 215 -21.91 -5.53 -3.02
CA GLU A 215 -22.38 -4.53 -3.96
C GLU A 215 -21.31 -3.46 -4.25
N THR A 216 -20.42 -3.19 -3.29
CA THR A 216 -19.26 -2.29 -3.52
C THR A 216 -18.27 -2.93 -4.48
N ILE A 217 -18.00 -4.23 -4.32
CA ILE A 217 -17.06 -4.97 -5.17
C ILE A 217 -17.60 -5.08 -6.60
N GLU A 218 -18.90 -5.35 -6.75
CA GLU A 218 -19.57 -5.37 -8.05
C GLU A 218 -19.45 -4.02 -8.77
N LYS A 219 -19.73 -2.92 -8.07
CA LYS A 219 -19.62 -1.58 -8.64
C LYS A 219 -18.18 -1.20 -8.98
N LEU A 220 -17.22 -1.58 -8.14
CA LEU A 220 -15.80 -1.38 -8.41
C LEU A 220 -15.33 -2.18 -9.63
N ALA A 221 -15.74 -3.43 -9.75
CA ALA A 221 -15.47 -4.24 -10.93
C ALA A 221 -16.03 -3.56 -12.18
N LYS A 222 -17.28 -3.11 -12.13
CA LYS A 222 -17.92 -2.39 -13.23
C LYS A 222 -17.21 -1.09 -13.59
N SER A 223 -16.80 -0.26 -12.63
CA SER A 223 -16.11 1.01 -12.89
C SER A 223 -14.74 0.81 -13.53
N LEU A 224 -14.08 -0.32 -13.23
CA LEU A 224 -12.79 -0.71 -13.82
C LEU A 224 -12.93 -1.61 -15.05
N ASN A 225 -14.16 -1.80 -15.55
CA ASN A 225 -14.46 -2.68 -16.69
C ASN A 225 -13.95 -4.13 -16.51
N VAL A 226 -14.08 -4.67 -15.30
CA VAL A 226 -13.72 -6.03 -14.91
C VAL A 226 -14.98 -6.89 -14.75
N PRO A 227 -14.99 -8.15 -15.23
CA PRO A 227 -16.09 -9.07 -14.95
C PRO A 227 -16.26 -9.34 -13.45
N TYR A 228 -17.48 -9.14 -12.96
CA TYR A 228 -17.86 -9.51 -11.60
C TYR A 228 -18.41 -10.95 -11.59
N LEU A 229 -17.73 -11.83 -10.87
CA LEU A 229 -18.07 -13.23 -10.69
C LEU A 229 -18.02 -13.55 -9.20
N ASP A 230 -19.12 -14.03 -8.63
CA ASP A 230 -19.21 -14.27 -7.18
C ASP A 230 -19.96 -15.56 -6.83
N SER A 231 -20.11 -16.49 -7.77
CA SER A 231 -20.85 -17.74 -7.56
C SER A 231 -20.13 -18.72 -6.62
N SER A 232 -18.81 -18.53 -6.44
CA SER A 232 -17.98 -19.22 -5.46
C SER A 232 -16.93 -18.26 -4.88
N ALA A 233 -16.36 -18.61 -3.72
CA ALA A 233 -15.26 -17.84 -3.11
C ALA A 233 -14.05 -17.70 -4.06
N LYS A 234 -13.75 -18.75 -4.84
CA LYS A 234 -12.68 -18.72 -5.85
C LYS A 234 -12.96 -17.73 -6.97
N GLU A 235 -14.20 -17.66 -7.45
CA GLU A 235 -14.58 -16.70 -8.49
C GLU A 235 -14.54 -15.26 -7.97
N LEU A 236 -15.03 -15.03 -6.75
CA LEU A 236 -14.94 -13.69 -6.13
C LEU A 236 -13.48 -13.26 -5.93
N ALA A 237 -12.63 -14.18 -5.48
CA ALA A 237 -11.19 -13.98 -5.42
C ALA A 237 -10.59 -13.59 -6.78
N ALA A 238 -10.97 -14.28 -7.87
CA ALA A 238 -10.52 -13.96 -9.22
C ALA A 238 -11.00 -12.57 -9.69
N THR A 239 -12.22 -12.16 -9.33
CA THR A 239 -12.70 -10.80 -9.56
C THR A 239 -11.84 -9.77 -8.83
N ILE A 240 -11.48 -10.00 -7.56
CA ILE A 240 -10.60 -9.11 -6.81
C ILE A 240 -9.18 -9.05 -7.42
N ASP A 241 -8.65 -10.19 -7.86
CA ASP A 241 -7.35 -10.23 -8.57
C ASP A 241 -7.38 -9.40 -9.86
N ASN A 242 -8.47 -9.48 -10.63
CA ASN A 242 -8.64 -8.69 -11.85
C ASN A 242 -8.78 -7.19 -11.55
N ILE A 243 -9.54 -6.81 -10.52
CA ILE A 243 -9.62 -5.43 -10.02
C ILE A 243 -8.21 -4.91 -9.70
N ASN A 244 -7.44 -5.66 -8.91
CA ASN A 244 -6.10 -5.26 -8.51
C ASN A 244 -5.12 -5.22 -9.67
N ARG A 245 -5.25 -6.08 -10.69
CA ARG A 245 -4.43 -6.02 -11.90
C ARG A 245 -4.65 -4.71 -12.65
N VAL A 246 -5.90 -4.31 -12.86
CA VAL A 246 -6.24 -3.03 -13.50
C VAL A 246 -5.73 -1.86 -12.66
N PHE A 247 -6.03 -1.88 -11.35
CA PHE A 247 -5.59 -0.85 -10.41
C PHE A 247 -4.06 -0.69 -10.36
N GLN A 248 -3.31 -1.80 -10.40
CA GLN A 248 -1.84 -1.76 -10.48
C GLN A 248 -1.33 -1.13 -11.78
N GLY A 249 -2.07 -1.23 -12.89
CA GLY A 249 -1.79 -0.46 -14.10
C GLY A 249 -1.81 1.06 -13.85
N TYR A 250 -2.80 1.55 -13.10
CA TYR A 250 -2.86 2.96 -12.71
C TYR A 250 -1.70 3.35 -11.76
N ALA A 251 -1.39 2.51 -10.77
CA ALA A 251 -0.30 2.76 -9.81
C ALA A 251 1.08 2.81 -10.48
N THR A 252 1.34 1.91 -11.44
CA THR A 252 2.61 1.86 -12.17
C THR A 252 2.77 2.99 -13.19
N THR A 253 1.66 3.50 -13.74
CA THR A 253 1.66 4.59 -14.72
C THR A 253 1.46 5.98 -14.10
N ASN A 254 1.40 6.09 -12.77
CA ASN A 254 1.18 7.35 -12.04
C ASN A 254 -0.15 8.03 -12.41
N THR A 255 -1.23 7.24 -12.52
CA THR A 255 -2.55 7.74 -12.91
C THR A 255 -3.66 7.37 -11.93
N VAL A 256 -3.32 6.96 -10.70
CA VAL A 256 -4.33 6.62 -9.68
C VAL A 256 -5.22 7.82 -9.35
N HIS A 257 -4.69 9.04 -9.38
CA HIS A 257 -5.47 10.27 -9.20
C HIS A 257 -6.63 10.45 -10.20
N THR A 258 -6.63 9.71 -11.32
CA THR A 258 -7.73 9.74 -12.30
C THR A 258 -8.92 8.85 -11.92
N LEU A 259 -8.77 8.00 -10.91
CA LEU A 259 -9.79 7.04 -10.48
C LEU A 259 -10.81 7.61 -9.50
N TYR A 260 -10.55 8.80 -8.96
CA TYR A 260 -11.42 9.45 -7.98
C TYR A 260 -11.55 10.96 -8.26
N SER A 261 -12.53 11.59 -7.62
CA SER A 261 -12.73 13.04 -7.66
C SER A 261 -12.40 13.68 -6.31
N ARG A 262 -11.58 14.74 -6.32
CA ARG A 262 -11.32 15.57 -5.13
C ARG A 262 -12.62 16.12 -4.52
N GLU A 263 -13.59 16.49 -5.36
CA GLU A 263 -14.89 16.99 -4.90
C GLU A 263 -15.65 15.90 -4.14
N THR A 264 -15.70 14.69 -4.71
CA THR A 264 -16.35 13.53 -4.10
C THR A 264 -15.68 13.15 -2.78
N MET A 265 -14.35 13.09 -2.73
CA MET A 265 -13.58 12.82 -1.52
C MET A 265 -13.82 13.87 -0.43
N THR A 266 -13.78 15.16 -0.81
CA THR A 266 -14.06 16.27 0.11
C THR A 266 -15.50 16.22 0.64
N ALA A 267 -16.47 15.87 -0.22
CA ALA A 267 -17.86 15.72 0.17
C ALA A 267 -18.04 14.52 1.12
N ALA A 268 -17.40 13.38 0.83
CA ALA A 268 -17.42 12.19 1.69
C ALA A 268 -16.92 12.52 3.10
N TYR A 269 -15.84 13.30 3.21
CA TYR A 269 -15.28 13.74 4.49
C TYR A 269 -16.26 14.61 5.29
N LYS A 270 -17.04 15.48 4.62
CA LYS A 270 -18.00 16.39 5.26
C LYS A 270 -19.33 15.71 5.60
N CYS A 271 -19.74 14.71 4.83
CA CYS A 271 -21.06 14.11 4.88
C CYS A 271 -20.99 12.65 5.36
N ASN A 272 -20.80 12.44 6.66
CA ASN A 272 -20.55 11.14 7.28
C ASN A 272 -21.61 10.03 7.03
N ARG A 273 -22.78 10.30 6.44
CA ARG A 273 -23.85 9.28 6.28
C ARG A 273 -24.60 9.27 4.96
N GLU A 274 -24.49 10.33 4.16
CA GLU A 274 -25.21 10.44 2.88
C GLU A 274 -24.33 10.02 1.69
N PHE A 275 -23.10 9.59 1.94
CA PHE A 275 -22.17 9.18 0.90
C PHE A 275 -22.68 7.93 0.16
N VAL A 276 -22.77 8.04 -1.16
CA VAL A 276 -23.42 7.02 -2.01
C VAL A 276 -22.38 6.19 -2.73
N ILE A 277 -22.64 4.89 -2.80
CA ILE A 277 -21.81 3.87 -3.45
C ILE A 277 -21.66 4.00 -4.98
N GLU A 278 -22.18 5.06 -5.61
CA GLU A 278 -21.97 5.31 -7.06
C GLU A 278 -20.52 5.68 -7.41
N SER A 279 -19.72 6.05 -6.40
CA SER A 279 -18.30 6.36 -6.50
C SER A 279 -17.49 5.29 -5.76
N PRO A 280 -17.31 4.09 -6.34
CA PRO A 280 -16.81 2.93 -5.61
C PRO A 280 -15.36 3.09 -5.12
N ILE A 281 -14.51 3.83 -5.84
CA ILE A 281 -13.12 4.09 -5.41
C ILE A 281 -13.10 4.96 -4.16
N GLU A 282 -13.87 6.06 -4.14
CA GLU A 282 -14.02 6.90 -2.97
C GLU A 282 -14.71 6.14 -1.82
N PHE A 283 -15.66 5.26 -2.13
CA PHE A 283 -16.40 4.48 -1.14
C PHE A 283 -15.53 3.48 -0.37
N ILE A 284 -14.62 2.76 -1.05
CA ILE A 284 -13.69 1.84 -0.38
C ILE A 284 -12.71 2.57 0.57
N MET A 285 -12.54 3.89 0.39
CA MET A 285 -11.66 4.73 1.21
C MET A 285 -12.40 5.49 2.33
N MET A 286 -13.68 5.84 2.15
CA MET A 286 -14.35 6.83 3.00
C MET A 286 -15.68 6.36 3.61
N ASN A 287 -16.13 5.13 3.35
CA ASN A 287 -17.46 4.72 3.80
C ASN A 287 -17.62 4.71 5.34
N ARG A 288 -18.69 5.37 5.78
CA ARG A 288 -19.15 5.46 7.19
C ARG A 288 -20.63 5.10 7.34
N ASN A 289 -21.28 4.65 6.25
CA ASN A 289 -22.67 4.21 6.24
C ASN A 289 -22.73 2.67 6.14
N TYR A 290 -22.88 2.02 7.29
CA TYR A 290 -22.84 0.56 7.41
C TYR A 290 -24.21 -0.10 7.35
N GLU A 291 -25.29 0.68 7.44
CA GLU A 291 -26.67 0.20 7.44
C GLU A 291 -27.11 -0.29 6.05
N VAL A 292 -26.45 0.20 5.00
CA VAL A 292 -26.78 -0.09 3.60
C VAL A 292 -25.98 -1.25 3.01
N LEU A 293 -25.03 -1.81 3.76
CA LEU A 293 -24.06 -2.78 3.23
C LEU A 293 -24.62 -4.21 3.18
N ASN A 294 -24.45 -4.90 2.04
CA ASN A 294 -24.74 -6.34 1.94
C ASN A 294 -23.51 -7.17 2.34
N ARG A 295 -23.52 -7.63 3.59
CA ARG A 295 -22.45 -8.43 4.22
C ARG A 295 -22.96 -9.75 4.79
N PRO A 296 -23.48 -10.67 3.96
CA PRO A 296 -24.07 -11.90 4.45
C PRO A 296 -22.99 -12.79 5.08
N VAL A 297 -23.32 -13.65 6.05
CA VAL A 297 -22.36 -14.66 6.57
C VAL A 297 -22.05 -15.72 5.51
N THR A 298 -23.04 -16.02 4.66
CA THR A 298 -22.95 -16.99 3.57
C THR A 298 -23.48 -16.37 2.27
N HIS A 299 -22.73 -16.48 1.18
CA HIS A 299 -23.17 -16.06 -0.15
C HIS A 299 -23.12 -17.25 -1.10
N SER A 300 -24.22 -17.51 -1.81
CA SER A 300 -24.42 -18.72 -2.62
C SER A 300 -24.20 -20.03 -1.84
N SER A 301 -22.97 -20.52 -1.76
CA SER A 301 -22.58 -21.77 -1.09
C SER A 301 -21.29 -21.67 -0.28
N TYR A 302 -20.73 -20.47 -0.10
CA TYR A 302 -19.47 -20.24 0.62
C TYR A 302 -19.65 -19.23 1.76
N HIS A 303 -18.73 -19.28 2.73
CA HIS A 303 -18.66 -18.34 3.84
C HIS A 303 -17.85 -17.11 3.46
N ILE A 304 -18.27 -15.95 3.94
CA ILE A 304 -17.61 -14.68 3.63
C ILE A 304 -17.43 -13.86 4.90
N ASN A 305 -16.21 -13.38 5.10
CA ASN A 305 -15.83 -12.46 6.17
C ASN A 305 -15.37 -11.12 5.60
N PHE A 306 -15.57 -10.04 6.35
CA PHE A 306 -15.18 -8.68 6.02
C PHE A 306 -14.26 -8.13 7.10
N VAL A 307 -13.10 -7.62 6.73
CA VAL A 307 -12.12 -7.04 7.64
C VAL A 307 -11.81 -5.63 7.15
N HIS A 308 -11.93 -4.63 8.02
CA HIS A 308 -11.68 -3.23 7.65
C HIS A 308 -11.15 -2.41 8.83
N GLY A 309 -10.69 -1.19 8.55
CA GLY A 309 -10.28 -0.17 9.51
C GLY A 309 -11.16 1.09 9.39
N HIS A 310 -10.53 2.26 9.36
CA HIS A 310 -11.07 3.61 9.15
C HIS A 310 -11.96 4.20 10.24
N GLU A 311 -12.89 3.43 10.81
CA GLU A 311 -13.95 3.99 11.65
C GLU A 311 -14.49 2.99 12.67
N ILE A 312 -14.36 3.35 13.94
CA ILE A 312 -14.68 2.53 15.12
C ILE A 312 -16.18 2.18 15.28
N SER A 313 -17.08 2.92 14.63
CA SER A 313 -18.53 2.74 14.83
C SER A 313 -19.11 1.47 14.21
N ASP A 314 -18.44 0.84 13.23
CA ASP A 314 -18.84 -0.48 12.70
C ASP A 314 -18.26 -1.59 13.58
N LEU A 315 -18.95 -1.93 14.66
CA LEU A 315 -18.42 -2.88 15.64
C LEU A 315 -18.21 -4.28 15.04
N THR A 316 -17.11 -4.93 15.44
CA THR A 316 -16.87 -6.36 15.19
C THR A 316 -18.07 -7.20 15.60
N LYS A 317 -18.62 -7.98 14.68
CA LYS A 317 -19.76 -8.88 14.91
C LYS A 317 -19.82 -9.96 13.85
N GLU A 318 -20.10 -11.20 14.26
CA GLU A 318 -20.25 -12.34 13.35
C GLU A 318 -19.07 -12.47 12.35
N ASN A 319 -19.30 -12.17 11.08
CA ASN A 319 -18.33 -12.23 9.99
C ASN A 319 -17.66 -10.88 9.69
N ILE A 320 -17.83 -9.87 10.53
CA ILE A 320 -17.28 -8.51 10.38
C ILE A 320 -16.21 -8.27 11.45
N TYR A 321 -15.01 -7.88 11.02
CA TYR A 321 -13.84 -7.62 11.85
C TYR A 321 -13.33 -6.20 11.63
N ASN A 322 -13.76 -5.28 12.48
CA ASN A 322 -13.19 -3.93 12.53
C ASN A 322 -11.89 -3.91 13.34
N LEU A 323 -10.81 -3.43 12.70
CA LEU A 323 -9.47 -3.27 13.26
C LEU A 323 -9.09 -1.82 13.52
N ASP A 324 -10.03 -0.86 13.35
CA ASP A 324 -9.79 0.53 13.74
C ASP A 324 -9.60 0.64 15.26
N ASP A 325 -8.61 1.43 15.65
CA ASP A 325 -8.23 1.70 17.03
C ASP A 325 -7.65 3.11 17.19
N ASP A 326 -7.53 3.55 18.43
CA ASP A 326 -6.89 4.83 18.75
C ASP A 326 -5.35 4.75 18.83
N LEU A 327 -4.77 3.55 18.72
CA LEU A 327 -3.35 3.33 18.95
C LEU A 327 -2.52 4.04 17.86
N GLY A 328 -1.68 4.98 18.25
CA GLY A 328 -0.87 5.78 17.35
C GLY A 328 -1.56 7.02 16.76
N LYS A 329 -2.85 7.30 17.05
CA LYS A 329 -3.60 8.48 16.56
C LYS A 329 -3.18 9.83 17.20
N SER A 330 -2.03 9.94 17.86
CA SER A 330 -1.57 11.19 18.50
C SER A 330 -0.35 11.76 17.80
N SER A 331 -0.46 13.01 17.35
CA SER A 331 0.65 13.80 16.82
C SER A 331 1.41 14.57 17.91
N ASP A 332 0.88 14.64 19.15
CA ASP A 332 1.51 15.35 20.26
C ASP A 332 2.40 14.39 21.10
N PRO A 333 3.74 14.55 21.08
CA PRO A 333 4.67 13.75 21.87
C PRO A 333 4.65 14.08 23.37
N ILE A 334 4.13 15.24 23.76
CA ILE A 334 4.03 15.69 25.16
C ILE A 334 2.74 15.15 25.79
N LEU A 335 1.66 14.98 25.01
CA LEU A 335 0.41 14.43 25.53
C LEU A 335 0.33 12.91 25.39
N ALA A 336 0.90 12.30 24.34
CA ALA A 336 1.21 10.87 24.14
C ALA A 336 0.36 9.76 24.84
N PRO A 337 -0.97 9.86 25.09
CA PRO A 337 -1.67 8.80 25.80
C PRO A 337 -2.00 7.63 24.85
N LYS A 338 -1.89 7.87 23.53
CA LYS A 338 -2.35 6.97 22.47
C LYS A 338 -1.27 6.04 21.92
N ASN A 339 -0.04 6.06 22.43
CA ASN A 339 0.95 5.02 22.12
C ASN A 339 0.76 3.77 22.99
N ARG A 340 -0.15 3.87 23.96
CA ARG A 340 -0.72 2.74 24.69
C ARG A 340 -2.16 2.57 24.30
N GLY A 341 -2.61 1.33 24.19
CA GLY A 341 -4.01 1.02 23.94
C GLY A 341 -4.19 -0.37 23.37
N VAL A 342 -5.44 -0.68 23.06
CA VAL A 342 -5.82 -1.92 22.37
C VAL A 342 -5.32 -1.83 20.94
N TYR A 343 -4.50 -2.78 20.53
CA TYR A 343 -4.29 -3.05 19.11
C TYR A 343 -5.22 -4.18 18.66
N SER A 344 -5.65 -4.14 17.40
CA SER A 344 -6.37 -5.24 16.75
C SER A 344 -5.63 -5.74 15.51
N ALA A 345 -5.59 -7.05 15.32
CA ALA A 345 -5.05 -7.66 14.11
C ALA A 345 -5.85 -8.92 13.74
N VAL A 346 -5.90 -9.24 12.45
CA VAL A 346 -6.48 -10.50 11.96
C VAL A 346 -5.37 -11.35 11.35
N MET A 347 -5.33 -12.61 11.76
CA MET A 347 -4.36 -13.57 11.25
C MET A 347 -5.03 -14.70 10.48
N HIS A 348 -4.39 -15.08 9.36
CA HIS A 348 -4.72 -16.25 8.58
C HIS A 348 -3.53 -17.17 8.45
N ILE A 349 -3.74 -18.46 8.71
CA ILE A 349 -2.77 -19.50 8.35
C ILE A 349 -2.95 -19.76 6.85
N VAL A 350 -1.89 -19.58 6.08
CA VAL A 350 -1.91 -19.85 4.65
C VAL A 350 -1.65 -21.33 4.44
N PRO A 351 -2.56 -22.05 3.75
CA PRO A 351 -2.34 -23.44 3.42
C PRO A 351 -1.09 -23.60 2.55
N PRO A 352 -0.33 -24.71 2.66
CA PRO A 352 0.85 -24.94 1.84
C PRO A 352 0.60 -24.83 0.32
N SER A 353 -0.62 -25.16 -0.13
CA SER A 353 -1.05 -25.02 -1.53
C SER A 353 -1.04 -23.58 -2.04
N PHE A 354 -1.16 -22.59 -1.16
CA PHE A 354 -1.12 -21.16 -1.46
C PHE A 354 0.22 -20.51 -1.13
N ALA A 355 1.23 -21.30 -0.75
CA ALA A 355 2.57 -20.81 -0.41
C ALA A 355 3.19 -19.95 -1.52
N GLN A 356 2.86 -20.25 -2.79
CA GLN A 356 3.33 -19.46 -3.92
C GLN A 356 2.91 -17.99 -3.81
N LYS A 357 1.72 -17.65 -3.31
CA LYS A 357 1.27 -16.26 -3.11
C LYS A 357 2.15 -15.50 -2.10
N LEU A 358 2.70 -16.21 -1.10
CA LEU A 358 3.62 -15.67 -0.09
C LEU A 358 5.10 -15.75 -0.48
N LEU A 359 5.40 -16.47 -1.55
CA LEU A 359 6.75 -16.60 -2.12
C LEU A 359 6.88 -15.86 -3.45
N PHE A 360 5.78 -15.28 -3.94
CA PHE A 360 5.72 -14.58 -5.22
C PHE A 360 6.48 -13.26 -5.08
N ASP A 361 7.50 -13.13 -5.90
CA ASP A 361 8.30 -11.93 -6.00
C ASP A 361 7.48 -10.90 -6.80
N VAL A 362 7.12 -9.76 -6.18
CA VAL A 362 6.35 -8.69 -6.84
C VAL A 362 7.05 -8.20 -8.11
N SER A 363 8.37 -8.41 -8.24
CA SER A 363 9.09 -8.13 -9.48
C SER A 363 8.67 -9.00 -10.67
N GLN A 364 8.03 -10.16 -10.48
CA GLN A 364 7.50 -10.97 -11.59
C GLN A 364 6.21 -10.41 -12.18
N SER A 365 5.42 -9.62 -11.47
CA SER A 365 4.26 -8.92 -12.07
C SER A 365 4.66 -7.68 -12.88
N LEU A 366 5.93 -7.26 -12.79
CA LEU A 366 6.51 -6.21 -13.63
C LEU A 366 7.17 -6.77 -14.91
N GLN A 367 7.22 -8.10 -15.09
CA GLN A 367 7.49 -8.65 -16.41
C GLN A 367 6.21 -8.47 -17.23
N GLU A 368 6.33 -7.67 -18.28
CA GLU A 368 5.31 -7.39 -19.29
C GLU A 368 4.70 -8.68 -19.85
N GLU A 369 3.69 -9.26 -19.20
CA GLU A 369 2.70 -9.97 -19.98
C GLU A 369 1.95 -8.89 -20.77
N SER A 370 2.14 -8.88 -22.09
CA SER A 370 1.44 -7.94 -22.97
C SER A 370 -0.07 -8.11 -22.75
N PHE A 371 -0.81 -6.99 -22.73
CA PHE A 371 -2.28 -6.98 -22.64
C PHE A 371 -2.96 -7.94 -23.65
N GLU A 372 -2.29 -8.30 -24.76
CA GLU A 372 -2.70 -9.32 -25.72
C GLU A 372 -2.93 -10.74 -25.13
N SER A 373 -2.28 -11.12 -24.01
CA SER A 373 -2.52 -12.43 -23.38
C SER A 373 -3.88 -12.48 -22.66
N VAL A 374 -4.34 -11.33 -22.17
CA VAL A 374 -5.61 -11.17 -21.43
C VAL A 374 -6.81 -11.31 -22.38
N ASP A 375 -6.73 -10.71 -23.57
CA ASP A 375 -7.76 -10.85 -24.62
C ASP A 375 -7.92 -12.32 -25.05
N LYS A 376 -6.83 -13.09 -25.12
CA LYS A 376 -6.88 -14.53 -25.47
C LYS A 376 -7.50 -15.38 -24.36
N LEU A 377 -7.27 -15.05 -23.09
CA LEU A 377 -7.94 -15.72 -21.97
C LEU A 377 -9.44 -15.39 -21.94
N TYR A 378 -9.79 -14.15 -22.29
CA TYR A 378 -11.16 -13.65 -22.41
C TYR A 378 -11.93 -14.34 -23.54
N GLU A 379 -11.31 -14.56 -24.71
CA GLU A 379 -11.92 -15.29 -25.83
C GLU A 379 -12.12 -16.78 -25.54
N SER A 380 -11.22 -17.42 -24.76
CA SER A 380 -11.27 -18.87 -24.52
C SER A 380 -12.28 -19.31 -23.45
N THR A 381 -12.72 -18.40 -22.58
CA THR A 381 -13.68 -18.68 -21.50
C THR A 381 -15.10 -18.20 -21.81
N TYR A 382 -15.27 -17.36 -22.84
CA TYR A 382 -16.55 -16.84 -23.24
C TYR A 382 -17.29 -17.82 -24.17
N THR A 383 -18.35 -18.46 -23.67
CA THR A 383 -19.32 -19.18 -24.51
C THR A 383 -20.46 -18.22 -24.87
N PRO A 384 -20.58 -17.73 -26.11
CA PRO A 384 -21.52 -16.66 -26.41
C PRO A 384 -22.95 -17.20 -26.46
N ARG A 385 -23.78 -16.82 -25.49
CA ARG A 385 -25.23 -16.68 -25.72
C ARG A 385 -25.55 -15.20 -25.89
N PHE A 386 -25.68 -14.82 -27.16
CA PHE A 386 -26.31 -13.60 -27.68
C PHE A 386 -26.11 -12.32 -26.86
N SER A 387 -25.08 -11.55 -27.22
CA SER A 387 -25.07 -10.10 -27.05
C SER A 387 -24.40 -9.45 -28.26
N LEU A 388 -25.18 -8.68 -29.01
CA LEU A 388 -24.75 -7.89 -30.17
C LEU A 388 -24.18 -6.55 -29.69
N PHE A 389 -23.00 -6.56 -29.06
CA PHE A 389 -22.23 -5.34 -28.87
C PHE A 389 -20.73 -5.68 -28.96
N ARG A 390 -20.08 -5.17 -30.02
CA ARG A 390 -18.62 -5.07 -30.09
C ARG A 390 -18.23 -3.72 -29.48
N PRO A 391 -17.22 -3.65 -28.60
CA PRO A 391 -16.64 -2.35 -28.24
C PRO A 391 -15.91 -1.78 -29.46
N GLU A 392 -16.10 -0.50 -29.74
CA GLU A 392 -15.29 0.24 -30.71
C GLU A 392 -13.90 0.54 -30.12
N SER A 393 -12.88 0.40 -30.96
CA SER A 393 -11.51 0.77 -30.64
C SER A 393 -11.40 2.27 -30.40
N ILE A 394 -10.88 2.67 -29.24
CA ILE A 394 -10.48 4.04 -28.95
C ILE A 394 -9.25 4.36 -29.80
N LEU A 395 -9.45 5.06 -30.91
CA LEU A 395 -8.39 5.74 -31.64
C LEU A 395 -8.19 7.11 -31.01
N VAL A 396 -7.04 7.33 -30.36
CA VAL A 396 -6.59 8.66 -29.99
C VAL A 396 -6.13 9.35 -31.28
N ALA A 397 -6.87 10.36 -31.72
CA ALA A 397 -6.51 11.17 -32.88
C ALA A 397 -5.34 12.09 -32.51
N GLU A 398 -4.23 11.96 -33.25
CA GLU A 398 -3.23 13.02 -33.39
C GLU A 398 -3.82 14.11 -34.29
N GLU A 399 -4.11 15.30 -33.76
CA GLU A 399 -4.37 16.49 -34.57
C GLU A 399 -3.51 17.68 -34.10
N ASP A 400 -2.59 18.05 -35.01
CA ASP A 400 -2.26 19.40 -35.45
C ASP A 400 -1.84 20.50 -34.45
N LEU A 401 -0.51 20.59 -34.24
CA LEU A 401 0.18 21.80 -33.82
C LEU A 401 0.29 22.81 -34.99
N VAL A 402 -0.68 23.73 -35.09
CA VAL A 402 -0.57 24.93 -35.94
C VAL A 402 -0.03 26.10 -35.13
N SER A 403 1.02 26.74 -35.65
CA SER A 403 1.74 27.89 -35.08
C SER A 403 0.86 29.13 -34.81
N PRO A 404 1.14 29.95 -33.78
CA PRO A 404 0.60 31.30 -33.71
C PRO A 404 1.56 32.35 -34.29
N LYS A 405 1.01 33.16 -35.21
CA LYS A 405 1.58 34.43 -35.67
C LYS A 405 1.47 35.49 -34.57
N LYS A 406 2.52 36.30 -34.50
CA LYS A 406 2.66 37.59 -33.79
C LYS A 406 1.42 38.47 -33.82
N THR A 407 1.10 39.07 -32.67
CA THR A 407 0.80 40.52 -32.56
C THR A 407 1.46 41.07 -31.31
N SER A 408 1.99 42.28 -31.44
CA SER A 408 2.64 43.08 -30.39
C SER A 408 1.58 43.83 -29.57
N ASP A 409 1.85 44.05 -28.29
CA ASP A 409 2.03 45.40 -27.72
C ASP A 409 2.08 45.37 -26.19
N ASN A 410 3.06 46.11 -25.65
CA ASN A 410 3.14 46.74 -24.33
C ASN A 410 3.22 45.84 -23.08
N VAL A 411 4.38 45.84 -22.40
CA VAL A 411 4.69 46.76 -21.27
C VAL A 411 6.05 46.34 -20.68
N GLU A 412 6.94 47.33 -20.56
CA GLU A 412 8.19 47.27 -19.81
C GLU A 412 7.98 46.84 -18.35
N LYS A 413 8.84 45.94 -17.83
CA LYS A 413 9.68 46.19 -16.64
C LYS A 413 10.45 44.95 -16.16
N LEU A 414 11.75 45.17 -15.95
CA LEU A 414 12.59 44.61 -14.88
C LEU A 414 12.77 43.09 -14.86
N TYR A 415 13.93 42.60 -15.30
CA TYR A 415 15.02 42.13 -14.42
C TYR A 415 16.18 41.60 -15.29
N GLU A 416 17.40 42.04 -15.00
CA GLU A 416 18.63 41.51 -15.57
C GLU A 416 18.89 40.06 -15.10
N PRO A 417 19.51 39.20 -15.93
CA PRO A 417 19.84 37.84 -15.55
C PRO A 417 21.18 37.78 -14.80
N ILE A 418 21.18 37.20 -13.59
CA ILE A 418 22.41 36.72 -12.96
C ILE A 418 22.78 35.39 -13.61
N LEU A 419 23.77 35.44 -14.51
CA LEU A 419 24.53 34.27 -14.94
C LEU A 419 25.52 33.89 -13.83
N SER A 420 25.43 32.66 -13.33
CA SER A 420 26.56 31.99 -12.70
C SER A 420 26.58 30.51 -13.12
N PRO A 421 27.64 30.04 -13.78
CA PRO A 421 27.82 28.63 -14.12
C PRO A 421 28.72 27.96 -13.08
N ARG A 422 28.23 26.92 -12.39
CA ARG A 422 29.13 25.94 -11.74
C ARG A 422 28.58 24.51 -11.83
N PHE A 423 29.26 23.76 -12.70
CA PHE A 423 29.55 22.33 -12.68
C PHE A 423 28.89 21.48 -11.58
N SER A 424 27.98 20.59 -11.98
CA SER A 424 27.78 19.31 -11.31
C SER A 424 28.56 18.24 -12.08
N LEU A 425 29.67 17.80 -11.50
CA LEU A 425 30.38 16.57 -11.88
C LEU A 425 29.90 15.47 -10.94
N PHE A 426 28.79 14.82 -11.29
CA PHE A 426 28.47 13.49 -10.78
C PHE A 426 28.05 12.60 -11.95
N LYS A 427 28.99 11.75 -12.39
CA LYS A 427 28.64 10.53 -13.10
C LYS A 427 28.19 9.52 -12.04
N PRO A 428 27.02 8.86 -12.18
CA PRO A 428 26.72 7.71 -11.35
C PRO A 428 27.80 6.64 -11.56
N LYS A 429 28.33 6.10 -10.45
CA LYS A 429 29.16 4.90 -10.47
C LYS A 429 28.33 3.79 -11.12
N SER A 430 28.76 3.35 -12.29
CA SER A 430 28.32 2.09 -12.88
C SER A 430 28.53 0.99 -11.83
N ILE A 431 27.44 0.36 -11.43
CA ILE A 431 27.48 -0.91 -10.70
C ILE A 431 28.11 -1.92 -11.65
N LEU A 432 29.39 -2.20 -11.44
CA LEU A 432 30.04 -3.37 -12.01
C LEU A 432 29.44 -4.58 -11.27
N VAL A 433 28.52 -5.26 -11.95
CA VAL A 433 28.08 -6.60 -11.58
C VAL A 433 29.32 -7.50 -11.64
N PRO A 434 29.69 -8.21 -10.56
CA PRO A 434 30.75 -9.21 -10.66
C PRO A 434 30.26 -10.32 -11.60
N GLU A 435 31.10 -10.69 -12.57
CA GLU A 435 30.88 -11.85 -13.44
C GLU A 435 30.51 -13.06 -12.56
N VAL A 436 29.24 -13.48 -12.67
CA VAL A 436 28.78 -14.71 -12.06
C VAL A 436 29.32 -15.84 -12.92
N ASP A 437 30.29 -16.55 -12.35
CA ASP A 437 30.87 -17.76 -12.92
C ASP A 437 29.73 -18.79 -13.12
N LEU A 438 29.30 -18.95 -14.37
CA LEU A 438 28.22 -19.88 -14.73
C LEU A 438 28.62 -21.29 -14.31
N LEU A 439 27.95 -21.81 -13.29
CA LEU A 439 27.98 -23.22 -12.90
C LEU A 439 27.53 -24.07 -14.10
N THR A 440 28.49 -24.57 -14.87
CA THR A 440 28.22 -25.50 -15.95
C THR A 440 27.85 -26.87 -15.37
N TRP A 441 26.89 -27.53 -16.02
CA TRP A 441 26.36 -28.86 -15.70
C TRP A 441 27.43 -29.94 -15.41
N LYS A 442 28.66 -29.76 -15.91
CA LYS A 442 29.82 -30.63 -15.66
C LYS A 442 30.36 -30.59 -14.22
N LYS A 443 30.01 -29.58 -13.41
CA LYS A 443 30.46 -29.44 -12.00
C LYS A 443 29.51 -30.07 -10.99
N LEU A 444 28.27 -30.39 -11.38
CA LEU A 444 27.25 -30.96 -10.48
C LEU A 444 27.23 -32.49 -10.46
N PHE A 445 27.79 -33.14 -11.49
CA PHE A 445 27.84 -34.59 -11.57
C PHE A 445 29.26 -35.02 -11.89
N GLY A 446 30.03 -35.25 -10.83
CA GLY A 446 31.32 -35.89 -10.91
C GLY A 446 31.18 -37.28 -11.54
N ASN A 447 32.09 -37.58 -12.46
CA ASN A 447 32.35 -38.94 -12.89
C ASN A 447 32.59 -39.80 -11.65
N ASP A 448 31.78 -40.84 -11.48
CA ASP A 448 32.29 -42.12 -11.00
C ASP A 448 31.60 -43.28 -11.71
N SER A 449 32.49 -44.16 -12.15
CA SER A 449 32.32 -45.37 -12.93
C SER A 449 32.00 -46.60 -12.07
N ALA A 450 31.53 -47.65 -12.75
CA ALA A 450 31.55 -49.08 -12.37
C ALA A 450 30.43 -49.56 -11.43
N PHE A 451 29.36 -50.13 -11.98
CA PHE A 451 29.21 -51.55 -12.38
C PHE A 451 27.93 -51.74 -13.19
#